data_AF-A0A6G0W6J6-F1
#
_entry.id   AF-A0A6G0W6J6-F1
#
_cell.length_a   1.000
_cell.length_b   1.000
_cell.length_c   1.000
_cell.angle_alpha   90.00
_cell.angle_beta   90.00
_cell.angle_gamma   90.00
#
_symmetry.space_group_name_H-M   'P 1'
#
loop_
_entity.id
_entity.type
_entity.pdbx_description
1 polymer ?
#
loop_
_entity_poly.entity_id
_entity_poly.type
_entity_poly.pdbx_seq_one_letter_code
_entity_poly.pdbx_strand_id
1 'polypeptide(L)'
;MFPLFHSLSAASGASLLDKTGFEESYELFVQQTVKELTKALAASCKMTVAGLSDDLVTLCAVLHAEYPEAATAFLEKCRGFHPSAMFEAFDAQMREMYMSLEASSPQPVSFHHPLDGSWRYKSLSILFLSSEHCPSILSLLRASSMGVAFQIVRTSTSLHVRSQSLTQTWAEFHVDGLPHVHRVFPNGESTMAFVDGLVHGDYVAAIVNHSAVELVLYSWPTSSISRYCYAIHLHIAREIHGLAVDVHVAAALEVAPVQDYWCMTVQERVALYDQPNETPVVTCRLDYDSQK
;
A
#
# COMPACT_ATOMS: atom_id res chain seq x y z
N MET A 1 -20.03 5.20 0.03
CA MET A 1 -20.72 3.89 -0.13
C MET A 1 -20.60 3.53 -1.60
N PHE A 2 -19.79 2.52 -1.96
CA PHE A 2 -19.61 2.09 -3.35
C PHE A 2 -20.51 0.87 -3.60
N PRO A 3 -21.72 1.04 -4.18
CA PRO A 3 -22.59 -0.08 -4.55
C PRO A 3 -21.96 -1.04 -5.57
N LEU A 4 -20.91 -0.60 -6.28
CA LEU A 4 -20.21 -1.36 -7.32
C LEU A 4 -19.48 -2.60 -6.81
N PHE A 5 -18.80 -2.54 -5.67
CA PHE A 5 -18.08 -3.73 -5.14
C PHE A 5 -19.02 -4.74 -4.49
N HIS A 6 -20.16 -4.31 -3.96
CA HIS A 6 -21.19 -5.22 -3.48
C HIS A 6 -21.98 -5.87 -4.64
N SER A 7 -22.22 -5.12 -5.74
CA SER A 7 -22.82 -5.68 -6.95
C SER A 7 -21.83 -6.54 -7.73
N LEU A 8 -20.55 -6.19 -7.76
CA LEU A 8 -19.49 -7.02 -8.32
C LEU A 8 -19.32 -8.27 -7.46
N SER A 9 -19.09 -8.19 -6.14
CA SER A 9 -18.93 -9.38 -5.27
C SER A 9 -20.10 -10.36 -5.28
N ALA A 10 -21.36 -9.88 -5.28
CA ALA A 10 -22.53 -10.74 -5.34
C ALA A 10 -22.79 -11.36 -6.73
N ALA A 11 -22.28 -10.76 -7.81
CA ALA A 11 -22.36 -11.27 -9.18
C ALA A 11 -21.07 -11.96 -9.68
N SER A 12 -19.95 -11.81 -8.98
CA SER A 12 -18.60 -12.11 -9.50
C SER A 12 -18.14 -13.53 -9.33
N GLY A 13 -18.81 -14.36 -8.53
CA GLY A 13 -18.57 -15.81 -8.58
C GLY A 13 -18.81 -16.37 -10.00
N ALA A 14 -19.79 -15.81 -10.72
CA ALA A 14 -20.07 -16.17 -12.11
C ALA A 14 -19.27 -15.34 -13.13
N SER A 15 -19.01 -14.05 -12.87
CA SER A 15 -18.26 -13.19 -13.80
C SER A 15 -16.74 -13.43 -13.77
N LEU A 16 -16.15 -13.93 -12.68
CA LEU A 16 -14.74 -14.38 -12.67
C LEU A 16 -14.49 -15.54 -13.64
N LEU A 17 -15.53 -16.30 -14.00
CA LEU A 17 -15.49 -17.39 -14.98
C LEU A 17 -15.93 -16.94 -16.39
N ASP A 18 -16.49 -15.73 -16.53
CA ASP A 18 -16.88 -15.11 -17.79
C ASP A 18 -15.94 -13.96 -18.14
N LYS A 19 -15.02 -14.24 -19.07
CA LYS A 19 -13.99 -13.29 -19.50
C LYS A 19 -14.55 -11.93 -19.92
N THR A 20 -15.67 -11.91 -20.64
CA THR A 20 -16.27 -10.65 -21.15
C THR A 20 -16.78 -9.80 -20.00
N GLY A 21 -17.58 -10.39 -19.09
CA GLY A 21 -18.08 -9.68 -17.92
C GLY A 21 -16.96 -9.24 -16.97
N PHE A 22 -15.85 -9.96 -16.92
CA PHE A 22 -14.67 -9.57 -16.14
C PHE A 22 -13.93 -8.37 -16.75
N GLU A 23 -13.75 -8.32 -18.07
CA GLU A 23 -13.18 -7.17 -18.79
C GLU A 23 -14.06 -5.91 -18.64
N GLU A 24 -15.39 -6.04 -18.75
CA GLU A 24 -16.32 -4.91 -18.49
C GLU A 24 -16.23 -4.40 -17.04
N SER A 25 -16.06 -5.32 -16.07
CA SER A 25 -15.86 -4.97 -14.66
C SER A 25 -14.58 -4.18 -14.43
N TYR A 26 -13.50 -4.54 -15.13
CA TYR A 26 -12.24 -3.81 -15.09
C TYR A 26 -12.39 -2.39 -15.66
N GLU A 27 -13.04 -2.23 -16.81
CA GLU A 27 -13.27 -0.90 -17.40
C GLU A 27 -14.07 0.02 -16.47
N LEU A 28 -15.14 -0.51 -15.87
CA LEU A 28 -15.96 0.22 -14.89
C LEU A 28 -15.15 0.61 -13.65
N PHE A 29 -14.30 -0.29 -13.15
CA PHE A 29 -13.40 -0.02 -12.04
C PHE A 29 -12.43 1.12 -12.36
N VAL A 30 -11.79 1.10 -13.53
CA VAL A 30 -10.87 2.16 -13.96
C VAL A 30 -11.60 3.50 -14.07
N GLN A 31 -12.74 3.55 -14.76
CA GLN A 31 -13.52 4.78 -14.93
C GLN A 31 -13.93 5.40 -13.59
N GLN A 32 -14.42 4.57 -12.66
CA GLN A 32 -14.87 5.01 -11.36
C GLN A 32 -13.69 5.47 -10.48
N THR A 33 -12.55 4.77 -10.54
CA THR A 33 -11.31 5.15 -9.83
C THR A 33 -10.82 6.53 -10.30
N VAL A 34 -10.74 6.75 -11.62
CA VAL A 34 -10.35 8.05 -12.20
C VAL A 34 -11.31 9.16 -11.77
N LYS A 35 -12.62 8.87 -11.74
CA LYS A 35 -13.65 9.84 -11.33
C LYS A 35 -13.49 10.25 -9.86
N GLU A 36 -13.32 9.30 -8.95
CA GLU A 36 -13.17 9.60 -7.52
C GLU A 36 -11.84 10.29 -7.21
N LEU A 37 -10.74 9.84 -7.82
CA LEU A 37 -9.45 10.52 -7.72
C LEU A 37 -9.55 11.96 -8.24
N THR A 38 -10.20 12.17 -9.38
CA THR A 38 -10.44 13.52 -9.93
C THR A 38 -11.25 14.38 -8.97
N LYS A 39 -12.28 13.83 -8.34
CA LYS A 39 -13.09 14.56 -7.36
C LYS A 39 -12.28 14.94 -6.12
N ALA A 40 -11.44 14.02 -5.61
CA ALA A 40 -10.56 14.28 -4.48
C ALA A 40 -9.51 15.36 -4.82
N LEU A 41 -8.84 15.23 -5.97
CA LEU A 41 -7.86 16.21 -6.46
C LEU A 41 -8.50 17.59 -6.72
N ALA A 42 -9.73 17.63 -7.23
CA ALA A 42 -10.44 18.89 -7.45
C ALA A 42 -10.76 19.60 -6.13
N ALA A 43 -11.17 18.85 -5.10
CA ALA A 43 -11.48 19.39 -3.79
C ALA A 43 -10.23 19.92 -3.05
N SER A 44 -9.10 19.22 -3.16
CA SER A 44 -7.87 19.57 -2.45
C SER A 44 -6.98 20.56 -3.21
N CYS A 45 -6.85 20.39 -4.53
CA CYS A 45 -5.83 21.05 -5.34
C CYS A 45 -6.39 21.73 -6.60
N LYS A 46 -7.72 21.74 -6.81
CA LYS A 46 -8.38 22.26 -8.03
C LYS A 46 -7.84 21.64 -9.33
N MET A 47 -7.46 20.36 -9.27
CA MET A 47 -6.81 19.63 -10.35
C MET A 47 -7.59 18.37 -10.74
N THR A 48 -7.39 17.86 -11.95
CA THR A 48 -7.92 16.56 -12.40
C THR A 48 -6.81 15.51 -12.49
N VAL A 49 -7.16 14.23 -12.62
CA VAL A 49 -6.15 13.18 -12.85
C VAL A 49 -5.38 13.42 -14.15
N ALA A 50 -6.05 13.93 -15.20
CA ALA A 50 -5.40 14.31 -16.45
C ALA A 50 -4.42 15.49 -16.24
N GLY A 51 -4.84 16.52 -15.52
CA GLY A 51 -3.96 17.66 -15.19
C GLY A 51 -2.74 17.25 -14.36
N LEU A 52 -2.93 16.37 -13.38
CA LEU A 52 -1.81 15.78 -12.63
C LEU A 52 -0.85 15.00 -13.54
N SER A 53 -1.39 14.26 -14.51
CA SER A 53 -0.58 13.48 -15.45
C SER A 53 0.23 14.41 -16.36
N ASP A 54 -0.37 15.48 -16.87
CA ASP A 54 0.32 16.50 -17.68
C ASP A 54 1.41 17.24 -16.88
N ASP A 55 1.13 17.56 -15.62
CA ASP A 55 2.10 18.19 -14.72
C ASP A 55 3.28 17.24 -14.43
N LEU A 56 3.01 15.94 -14.22
CA LEU A 56 4.06 14.93 -14.06
C LEU A 56 4.91 14.77 -15.31
N VAL A 57 4.30 14.75 -16.51
CA VAL A 57 5.02 14.69 -17.78
C VAL A 57 5.88 15.94 -17.98
N THR A 58 5.35 17.12 -17.65
CA THR A 58 6.06 18.39 -17.73
C THR A 58 7.23 18.43 -16.75
N LEU A 59 7.01 17.99 -15.51
CA LEU A 59 8.06 17.85 -14.50
C LEU A 59 9.15 16.89 -14.98
N CYS A 60 8.80 15.79 -15.64
CA CYS A 60 9.77 14.86 -16.20
C CYS A 60 10.59 15.47 -17.34
N ALA A 61 9.99 16.32 -18.19
CA ALA A 61 10.71 17.04 -19.23
C ALA A 61 11.73 18.04 -18.63
N VAL A 62 11.36 18.71 -17.54
CA VAL A 62 12.27 19.60 -16.78
C VAL A 62 13.38 18.79 -16.11
N LEU A 63 13.03 17.69 -15.44
CA LEU A 63 13.99 16.80 -14.81
C LEU A 63 14.92 16.14 -15.82
N HIS A 64 14.50 15.90 -17.07
CA HIS A 64 15.38 15.37 -18.11
C HIS A 64 16.49 16.37 -18.51
N ALA A 65 16.22 17.66 -18.41
CA ALA A 65 17.21 18.71 -18.67
C ALA A 65 18.26 18.81 -17.55
N GLU A 66 17.87 18.53 -16.30
CA GLU A 66 18.76 18.64 -15.12
C GLU A 66 19.38 17.30 -14.69
N TYR A 67 18.69 16.18 -14.89
CA TYR A 67 19.02 14.82 -14.43
C TYR A 67 18.64 13.78 -15.50
N PRO A 68 19.37 13.72 -16.62
CA PRO A 68 18.97 12.94 -17.80
C PRO A 68 18.86 11.43 -17.55
N GLU A 69 19.70 10.86 -16.68
CA GLU A 69 19.67 9.43 -16.34
C GLU A 69 18.42 9.05 -15.54
N ALA A 70 18.07 9.83 -14.51
CA ALA A 70 16.88 9.60 -13.68
C ALA A 70 15.58 9.75 -14.50
N ALA A 71 15.53 10.77 -15.37
CA ALA A 71 14.39 10.98 -16.25
C ALA A 71 14.26 9.88 -17.32
N THR A 72 15.36 9.36 -17.84
CA THR A 72 15.34 8.23 -18.79
C THR A 72 14.82 6.96 -18.11
N ALA A 73 15.32 6.63 -16.92
CA ALA A 73 14.83 5.49 -16.14
C ALA A 73 13.33 5.60 -15.81
N PHE A 74 12.86 6.81 -15.48
CA PHE A 74 11.43 7.07 -15.26
C PHE A 74 10.60 6.87 -16.53
N LEU A 75 11.03 7.45 -17.66
CA LEU A 75 10.34 7.31 -18.95
C LEU A 75 10.34 5.86 -19.45
N GLU A 76 11.39 5.10 -19.22
CA GLU A 76 11.44 3.67 -19.51
C GLU A 76 10.42 2.89 -18.67
N LYS A 77 10.29 3.20 -17.36
CA LYS A 77 9.23 2.63 -16.51
C LYS A 77 7.83 2.98 -17.03
N CYS A 78 7.59 4.21 -17.45
CA CYS A 78 6.31 4.61 -18.05
C CYS A 78 6.03 3.92 -19.39
N ARG A 79 7.05 3.72 -20.24
CA ARG A 79 6.91 3.05 -21.54
C ARG A 79 6.78 1.54 -21.44
N GLY A 80 7.39 0.93 -20.42
CA GLY A 80 7.25 -0.49 -20.11
C GLY A 80 5.91 -0.86 -19.47
N PHE A 81 5.09 0.13 -19.13
CA PHE A 81 3.77 -0.08 -18.55
C PHE A 81 2.79 -0.60 -19.61
N HIS A 82 2.45 -1.89 -19.52
CA HIS A 82 1.54 -2.54 -20.44
C HIS A 82 0.12 -2.62 -19.82
N PRO A 83 -0.96 -2.29 -20.57
CA PRO A 83 -2.33 -2.38 -20.06
C PRO A 83 -2.71 -3.75 -19.49
N SER A 84 -2.11 -4.84 -19.99
CA SER A 84 -2.32 -6.19 -19.43
C SER A 84 -1.80 -6.34 -18.01
N ALA A 85 -0.73 -5.64 -17.62
CA ALA A 85 -0.20 -5.70 -16.25
C ALA A 85 -1.19 -5.11 -15.23
N MET A 86 -1.93 -4.08 -15.63
CA MET A 86 -3.01 -3.51 -14.80
C MET A 86 -4.22 -4.43 -14.71
N PHE A 87 -4.54 -5.13 -15.80
CA PHE A 87 -5.60 -6.13 -15.78
C PHE A 87 -5.22 -7.34 -14.92
N GLU A 88 -3.98 -7.81 -14.98
CA GLU A 88 -3.45 -8.87 -14.10
C GLU A 88 -3.44 -8.45 -12.63
N ALA A 89 -3.06 -7.20 -12.33
CA ALA A 89 -3.14 -6.63 -10.99
C ALA A 89 -4.60 -6.54 -10.50
N PHE A 90 -5.53 -6.18 -11.38
CA PHE A 90 -6.96 -6.17 -11.09
C PHE A 90 -7.51 -7.59 -10.88
N ASP A 91 -7.10 -8.58 -11.67
CA ASP A 91 -7.45 -9.99 -11.46
C ASP A 91 -6.95 -10.51 -10.11
N ALA A 92 -5.68 -10.27 -9.79
CA ALA A 92 -5.12 -10.61 -8.50
C ALA A 92 -5.91 -9.93 -7.36
N GLN A 93 -6.22 -8.63 -7.50
CA GLN A 93 -7.03 -7.89 -6.55
C GLN A 93 -8.43 -8.50 -6.38
N MET A 94 -9.12 -8.84 -7.46
CA MET A 94 -10.47 -9.42 -7.40
C MET A 94 -10.46 -10.82 -6.79
N ARG A 95 -9.46 -11.66 -7.09
CA ARG A 95 -9.27 -12.97 -6.47
C ARG A 95 -9.05 -12.87 -4.97
N GLU A 96 -8.16 -11.97 -4.55
CA GLU A 96 -7.88 -11.76 -3.13
C GLU A 96 -9.08 -11.14 -2.40
N MET A 97 -9.78 -10.19 -3.02
CA MET A 97 -11.03 -9.66 -2.49
C MET A 97 -12.07 -10.75 -2.32
N TYR A 98 -12.25 -11.64 -3.31
CA TYR A 98 -13.19 -12.75 -3.21
C TYR A 98 -12.85 -13.70 -2.06
N MET A 99 -11.58 -14.08 -1.90
CA MET A 99 -11.12 -14.88 -0.76
C MET A 99 -11.32 -14.15 0.58
N SER A 100 -11.20 -12.82 0.59
CA SER A 100 -11.43 -12.01 1.79
C SER A 100 -12.90 -11.81 2.17
N LEU A 101 -13.85 -12.05 1.25
CA LEU A 101 -15.29 -11.98 1.57
C LEU A 101 -15.72 -13.07 2.56
N GLU A 102 -14.97 -14.18 2.62
CA GLU A 102 -15.16 -15.23 3.63
C GLU A 102 -14.58 -14.83 5.00
N ALA A 103 -13.70 -13.82 5.05
CA ALA A 103 -13.16 -13.31 6.30
C ALA A 103 -14.24 -12.50 7.04
N SER A 104 -14.56 -12.94 8.25
CA SER A 104 -15.56 -12.29 9.09
C SER A 104 -15.11 -10.86 9.41
N SER A 105 -16.00 -9.87 9.31
CA SER A 105 -15.73 -8.54 9.85
C SER A 105 -15.29 -8.68 11.32
N PRO A 106 -14.22 -8.00 11.76
CA PRO A 106 -13.77 -8.07 13.13
C PRO A 106 -14.94 -7.71 14.05
N GLN A 107 -15.26 -8.62 14.97
CA GLN A 107 -16.31 -8.36 15.95
C GLN A 107 -15.77 -7.30 16.93
N PRO A 108 -16.49 -6.18 17.14
CA PRO A 108 -16.07 -5.19 18.11
C PRO A 108 -16.02 -5.85 19.49
N VAL A 109 -14.83 -5.89 20.07
CA VAL A 109 -14.65 -6.38 21.45
C VAL A 109 -15.35 -5.40 22.38
N SER A 110 -16.01 -5.87 23.45
CA SER A 110 -16.77 -5.00 24.37
C SER A 110 -15.94 -3.90 25.07
N PHE A 111 -14.62 -3.92 24.92
CA PHE A 111 -13.71 -2.87 25.37
C PHE A 111 -13.13 -2.12 24.17
N HIS A 112 -13.39 -0.82 24.10
CA HIS A 112 -12.77 0.06 23.11
C HIS A 112 -11.26 0.15 23.38
N HIS A 113 -10.44 -0.42 22.50
CA HIS A 113 -8.99 -0.26 22.59
C HIS A 113 -8.61 1.20 22.24
N PRO A 114 -7.56 1.81 22.83
CA PRO A 114 -7.22 3.21 22.57
C PRO A 114 -6.95 3.57 21.09
N LEU A 115 -6.53 2.58 20.30
CA LEU A 115 -6.30 2.70 18.85
C LEU A 115 -7.58 2.54 18.01
N ASP A 116 -8.66 2.00 18.59
CA ASP A 116 -9.89 1.74 17.87
C ASP A 116 -10.54 3.05 17.45
N GLY A 117 -10.96 3.12 16.20
CA GLY A 117 -11.65 4.30 15.70
C GLY A 117 -11.49 4.51 14.22
N SER A 118 -12.04 5.63 13.78
CA SER A 118 -11.91 6.14 12.44
C SER A 118 -10.98 7.34 12.46
N TRP A 119 -9.98 7.35 11.60
CA TRP A 119 -8.89 8.31 11.59
C TRP A 119 -8.84 9.01 10.25
N ARG A 120 -8.69 10.33 10.26
CA ARG A 120 -8.52 11.13 9.04
C ARG A 120 -7.22 11.91 9.11
N TYR A 121 -6.48 11.87 8.02
CA TYR A 121 -5.22 12.55 7.84
C TYR A 121 -5.35 14.04 8.18
N LYS A 122 -4.39 14.54 8.94
CA LYS A 122 -4.28 15.95 9.36
C LYS A 122 -3.03 16.60 8.82
N SER A 123 -1.87 16.00 9.09
CA SER A 123 -0.57 16.57 8.75
C SER A 123 0.47 15.49 8.47
N LEU A 124 1.48 15.87 7.70
CA LEU A 124 2.65 15.07 7.35
C LEU A 124 3.89 15.93 7.59
N SER A 125 4.85 15.40 8.33
CA SER A 125 6.23 15.87 8.33
C SER A 125 7.08 14.81 7.66
N ILE A 126 7.84 15.14 6.62
CA ILE A 126 8.66 14.19 5.86
C ILE A 126 10.07 14.71 5.69
N LEU A 127 11.04 13.82 5.83
CA LEU A 127 12.45 14.06 5.61
C LEU A 127 13.03 12.94 4.75
N PHE A 128 13.56 13.31 3.59
CA PHE A 128 14.32 12.42 2.73
C PHE A 128 15.78 12.41 3.17
N LEU A 129 16.32 11.22 3.45
CA LEU A 129 17.66 11.00 3.99
C LEU A 129 18.63 10.46 2.93
N SER A 130 18.11 9.87 1.85
CA SER A 130 18.89 9.42 0.70
C SER A 130 18.22 9.85 -0.60
N SER A 131 18.99 10.45 -1.52
CA SER A 131 18.55 10.77 -2.88
C SER A 131 18.60 9.57 -3.82
N GLU A 132 19.42 8.57 -3.51
CA GLU A 132 19.65 7.39 -4.37
C GLU A 132 18.51 6.37 -4.28
N HIS A 133 17.78 6.37 -3.16
CA HIS A 133 16.75 5.38 -2.85
C HIS A 133 15.38 6.02 -2.61
N CYS A 134 15.17 7.25 -3.07
CA CYS A 134 13.90 7.95 -2.90
C CYS A 134 12.71 7.09 -3.38
N PRO A 135 11.61 7.02 -2.60
CA PRO A 135 10.42 6.30 -3.02
C PRO A 135 9.87 6.92 -4.31
N SER A 136 9.42 6.08 -5.24
CA SER A 136 8.75 6.58 -6.45
C SER A 136 7.42 7.27 -6.11
N ILE A 137 6.97 8.12 -7.03
CA ILE A 137 5.65 8.76 -6.96
C ILE A 137 4.53 7.70 -6.85
N LEU A 138 4.67 6.56 -7.53
CA LEU A 138 3.68 5.47 -7.46
C LEU A 138 3.59 4.89 -6.05
N SER A 139 4.73 4.63 -5.39
CA SER A 139 4.78 4.16 -4.01
C SER A 139 4.15 5.16 -3.04
N LEU A 140 4.38 6.47 -3.25
CA LEU A 140 3.75 7.52 -2.45
C LEU A 140 2.23 7.61 -2.66
N LEU A 141 1.78 7.53 -3.91
CA LEU A 141 0.34 7.54 -4.24
C LEU A 141 -0.36 6.32 -3.65
N ARG A 142 0.25 5.13 -3.78
CA ARG A 142 -0.22 3.90 -3.14
C ARG A 142 -0.37 4.10 -1.63
N ALA A 143 0.68 4.58 -0.95
CA ALA A 143 0.65 4.84 0.48
C ALA A 143 -0.48 5.81 0.87
N SER A 144 -0.69 6.87 0.08
CA SER A 144 -1.75 7.84 0.34
C SER A 144 -3.16 7.23 0.27
N SER A 145 -3.39 6.29 -0.64
CA SER A 145 -4.69 5.64 -0.80
C SER A 145 -5.10 4.78 0.40
N MET A 146 -4.13 4.31 1.19
CA MET A 146 -4.34 3.60 2.45
C MET A 146 -4.47 4.57 3.63
N GLY A 147 -3.66 5.64 3.62
CA GLY A 147 -3.43 6.51 4.77
C GLY A 147 -4.22 7.81 4.83
N VAL A 148 -5.05 8.18 3.84
CA VAL A 148 -5.83 9.44 3.89
C VAL A 148 -6.97 9.39 4.92
N ALA A 149 -7.71 8.29 4.95
CA ALA A 149 -8.73 8.05 5.95
C ALA A 149 -8.92 6.55 6.12
N PHE A 150 -8.89 6.06 7.35
CA PHE A 150 -8.97 4.63 7.63
C PHE A 150 -9.68 4.36 8.95
N GLN A 151 -9.94 3.09 9.21
CA GLN A 151 -10.46 2.57 10.45
C GLN A 151 -9.47 1.57 11.02
N ILE A 152 -9.29 1.59 12.33
CA ILE A 152 -8.55 0.59 13.09
C ILE A 152 -9.52 -0.09 14.04
N VAL A 153 -9.43 -1.42 14.10
CA VAL A 153 -10.01 -2.24 15.15
C VAL A 153 -8.93 -3.21 15.61
N ARG A 154 -8.66 -3.24 16.92
CA ARG A 154 -7.65 -4.14 17.48
C ARG A 154 -8.32 -5.24 18.30
N THR A 155 -7.90 -6.47 18.08
CA THR A 155 -8.25 -7.63 18.90
C THR A 155 -7.09 -7.99 19.84
N SER A 156 -7.20 -9.11 20.55
CA SER A 156 -6.11 -9.61 21.39
C SER A 156 -4.88 -10.03 20.57
N THR A 157 -5.08 -10.53 19.35
CA THR A 157 -4.04 -11.17 18.52
C THR A 157 -3.73 -10.41 17.23
N SER A 158 -4.60 -9.48 16.82
CA SER A 158 -4.50 -8.86 15.50
C SER A 158 -4.86 -7.38 15.51
N LEU A 159 -4.27 -6.64 14.56
CA LEU A 159 -4.63 -5.29 14.18
C LEU A 159 -5.39 -5.36 12.85
N HIS A 160 -6.63 -4.91 12.83
CA HIS A 160 -7.43 -4.79 11.60
C HIS A 160 -7.44 -3.35 11.14
N VAL A 161 -7.06 -3.12 9.88
CA VAL A 161 -7.01 -1.79 9.27
C VAL A 161 -7.84 -1.79 8.00
N ARG A 162 -8.57 -0.72 7.76
CA ARG A 162 -9.35 -0.56 6.53
C ARG A 162 -9.38 0.87 6.06
N SER A 163 -9.00 1.11 4.81
CA SER A 163 -9.14 2.43 4.18
C SER A 163 -10.61 2.77 3.91
N GLN A 164 -10.94 4.06 3.94
CA GLN A 164 -12.27 4.55 3.59
C GLN A 164 -12.40 4.92 2.11
N SER A 165 -11.33 4.77 1.30
CA SER A 165 -11.24 5.34 -0.05
C SER A 165 -11.82 4.47 -1.17
N LEU A 166 -11.57 3.15 -1.18
CA LEU A 166 -11.80 2.30 -2.36
C LEU A 166 -12.53 0.98 -2.08
N THR A 167 -12.10 0.20 -1.08
CA THR A 167 -12.71 -1.11 -0.74
C THR A 167 -13.10 -1.18 0.73
N GLN A 168 -14.07 -2.04 1.05
CA GLN A 168 -14.53 -2.24 2.44
C GLN A 168 -13.88 -3.44 3.15
N THR A 169 -12.82 -3.99 2.58
CA THR A 169 -12.12 -5.15 3.12
C THR A 169 -11.21 -4.75 4.28
N TRP A 170 -11.18 -5.59 5.32
CA TRP A 170 -10.25 -5.43 6.43
C TRP A 170 -8.92 -6.11 6.11
N ALA A 171 -7.84 -5.35 6.16
CA ALA A 171 -6.49 -5.87 6.22
C ALA A 171 -6.21 -6.34 7.66
N GLU A 172 -5.88 -7.62 7.85
CA GLU A 172 -5.49 -8.18 9.15
C GLU A 172 -3.97 -8.31 9.25
N PHE A 173 -3.42 -7.84 10.38
CA PHE A 173 -2.03 -8.02 10.78
C PHE A 173 -1.98 -8.75 12.13
N HIS A 174 -1.41 -9.95 12.16
CA HIS A 174 -1.14 -10.68 13.41
C HIS A 174 0.00 -10.00 14.15
N VAL A 175 -0.22 -9.68 15.44
CA VAL A 175 0.71 -8.90 16.27
C VAL A 175 1.46 -9.79 17.28
N ASP A 176 2.05 -10.87 16.79
CA ASP A 176 2.75 -11.89 17.59
C ASP A 176 4.30 -11.81 17.51
N GLY A 177 4.83 -10.84 16.75
CA GLY A 177 6.26 -10.65 16.53
C GLY A 177 6.87 -11.65 15.55
N LEU A 178 6.07 -12.43 14.82
CA LEU A 178 6.55 -13.41 13.84
C LEU A 178 6.38 -12.91 12.40
N PRO A 179 7.16 -13.43 11.44
CA PRO A 179 6.97 -13.15 10.02
C PRO A 179 5.67 -13.75 9.47
N HIS A 180 4.88 -12.93 8.78
CA HIS A 180 3.60 -13.29 8.17
C HIS A 180 3.47 -12.73 6.76
N VAL A 181 2.59 -13.36 5.96
CA VAL A 181 2.22 -12.86 4.63
C VAL A 181 0.86 -12.18 4.70
N HIS A 182 0.83 -10.94 4.25
CA HIS A 182 -0.34 -10.12 4.04
C HIS A 182 -0.62 -10.01 2.54
N ARG A 183 -1.84 -10.34 2.11
CA ARG A 183 -2.19 -10.44 0.68
C ARG A 183 -2.86 -9.20 0.10
N VAL A 184 -3.48 -8.38 0.96
CA VAL A 184 -4.32 -7.26 0.52
C VAL A 184 -4.12 -6.06 1.42
N PHE A 185 -3.53 -5.00 0.88
CA PHE A 185 -3.37 -3.73 1.57
C PHE A 185 -4.70 -3.17 2.10
N PRO A 186 -4.70 -2.27 3.11
CA PRO A 186 -5.91 -1.65 3.65
C PRO A 186 -6.84 -0.95 2.64
N ASN A 187 -6.33 -0.55 1.47
CA ASN A 187 -7.12 0.02 0.37
C ASN A 187 -7.79 -1.05 -0.52
N GLY A 188 -7.49 -2.33 -0.30
CA GLY A 188 -7.97 -3.46 -1.09
C GLY A 188 -7.02 -3.90 -2.21
N GLU A 189 -5.87 -3.24 -2.37
CA GLU A 189 -4.90 -3.58 -3.41
C GLU A 189 -4.14 -4.86 -3.07
N SER A 190 -3.92 -5.74 -4.06
CA SER A 190 -3.10 -6.93 -3.86
C SER A 190 -1.64 -6.54 -3.56
N THR A 191 -1.05 -7.12 -2.53
CA THR A 191 0.38 -6.93 -2.20
C THR A 191 1.31 -7.62 -3.21
N MET A 192 0.77 -8.54 -4.00
CA MET A 192 1.46 -9.22 -5.09
C MET A 192 1.49 -8.42 -6.40
N ALA A 193 0.79 -7.28 -6.47
CA ALA A 193 0.84 -6.43 -7.64
C ALA A 193 2.21 -5.77 -7.75
N PHE A 194 2.95 -6.12 -8.81
CA PHE A 194 4.24 -5.54 -9.15
C PHE A 194 4.09 -4.05 -9.42
N VAL A 195 4.48 -3.23 -8.45
CA VAL A 195 4.54 -1.78 -8.63
C VAL A 195 5.92 -1.31 -8.25
N ASP A 196 6.46 -0.47 -9.12
CA ASP A 196 7.81 0.04 -9.02
C ASP A 196 8.91 -1.04 -8.96
N GLY A 197 8.63 -2.24 -9.50
CA GLY A 197 9.57 -3.36 -9.50
C GLY A 197 9.76 -4.00 -8.12
N LEU A 198 8.77 -3.84 -7.23
CA LEU A 198 8.76 -4.42 -5.90
C LEU A 198 7.56 -5.36 -5.74
N VAL A 199 7.77 -6.46 -5.01
CA VAL A 199 6.73 -7.29 -4.41
C VAL A 199 6.66 -6.95 -2.93
N HIS A 200 5.43 -6.81 -2.43
CA HIS A 200 5.17 -6.54 -1.03
C HIS A 200 4.44 -7.74 -0.42
N GLY A 201 4.15 -7.62 0.87
CA GLY A 201 3.22 -8.51 1.55
C GLY A 201 3.86 -9.25 2.72
N ASP A 202 5.18 -9.27 2.85
CA ASP A 202 5.78 -9.80 4.06
C ASP A 202 5.76 -8.73 5.15
N TYR A 203 5.42 -9.14 6.37
CA TYR A 203 5.44 -8.24 7.51
C TYR A 203 5.79 -8.95 8.81
N VAL A 204 6.20 -8.14 9.79
CA VAL A 204 6.28 -8.51 11.20
C VAL A 204 5.53 -7.43 11.98
N ALA A 205 4.66 -7.81 12.91
CA ALA A 205 3.98 -6.84 13.76
C ALA A 205 4.03 -7.26 15.23
N ALA A 206 4.14 -6.29 16.12
CA ALA A 206 4.25 -6.53 17.56
C ALA A 206 3.49 -5.47 18.36
N ILE A 207 2.93 -5.89 19.49
CA ILE A 207 2.35 -4.96 20.46
C ILE A 207 3.47 -4.35 21.27
N VAL A 208 3.63 -3.03 21.20
CA VAL A 208 4.57 -2.30 22.05
C VAL A 208 3.96 -2.08 23.44
N ASN A 209 2.72 -1.58 23.48
CA ASN A 209 1.96 -1.37 24.71
C ASN A 209 0.44 -1.28 24.42
N HIS A 210 -0.37 -0.91 25.42
CA HIS A 210 -1.83 -0.78 25.28
C HIS A 210 -2.28 0.34 24.31
N SER A 211 -1.38 1.21 23.87
CA SER A 211 -1.68 2.35 23.01
C SER A 211 -0.81 2.40 21.76
N ALA A 212 0.04 1.40 21.53
CA ALA A 212 0.98 1.40 20.42
C ALA A 212 1.24 0.01 19.84
N VAL A 213 1.36 -0.04 18.52
CA VAL A 213 1.70 -1.23 17.73
C VAL A 213 2.82 -0.87 16.77
N GLU A 214 3.77 -1.79 16.61
CA GLU A 214 4.79 -1.72 15.58
C GLU A 214 4.46 -2.68 14.44
N LEU A 215 4.67 -2.22 13.22
CA LEU A 215 4.49 -3.00 12.00
C LEU A 215 5.68 -2.71 11.09
N VAL A 216 6.37 -3.74 10.64
CA VAL A 216 7.42 -3.65 9.64
C VAL A 216 6.94 -4.34 8.39
N LEU A 217 6.82 -3.60 7.28
CA LEU A 217 6.48 -4.14 5.98
C LEU A 217 7.75 -4.30 5.14
N TYR A 218 7.96 -5.47 4.56
CA TYR A 218 9.10 -5.74 3.69
C TYR A 218 8.68 -5.65 2.22
N SER A 219 9.58 -5.10 1.42
CA SER A 219 9.44 -4.99 -0.04
C SER A 219 10.65 -5.59 -0.71
N TRP A 220 10.42 -6.50 -1.66
CA TRP A 220 11.44 -7.30 -2.31
C TRP A 220 11.57 -6.90 -3.79
N PRO A 221 12.79 -6.73 -4.31
CA PRO A 221 13.00 -6.41 -5.72
C PRO A 221 12.54 -7.56 -6.61
N THR A 222 11.94 -7.25 -7.76
CA THR A 222 11.48 -8.28 -8.71
C THR A 222 12.29 -8.30 -9.99
N SER A 223 13.16 -7.31 -10.16
CA SER A 223 14.08 -7.21 -11.29
C SER A 223 15.49 -7.57 -10.85
N SER A 224 16.25 -8.20 -11.75
CA SER A 224 17.68 -8.46 -11.53
C SER A 224 18.56 -7.19 -11.60
N ILE A 225 17.98 -6.03 -11.92
CA ILE A 225 18.70 -4.76 -12.09
C ILE A 225 19.04 -4.14 -10.72
N SER A 226 18.14 -4.29 -9.74
CA SER A 226 18.33 -3.78 -8.39
C SER A 226 18.09 -4.88 -7.38
N ARG A 227 18.98 -5.01 -6.41
CA ARG A 227 18.87 -5.98 -5.30
C ARG A 227 18.49 -5.31 -3.98
N TYR A 228 18.04 -4.06 -4.04
CA TYR A 228 17.63 -3.32 -2.85
C TYR A 228 16.25 -3.78 -2.39
N CYS A 229 16.22 -4.22 -1.14
CA CYS A 229 15.04 -4.51 -0.36
C CYS A 229 14.73 -3.30 0.54
N TYR A 230 13.46 -3.13 0.87
CA TYR A 230 13.02 -2.05 1.76
C TYR A 230 12.29 -2.61 2.97
N ALA A 231 12.62 -2.07 4.15
CA ALA A 231 11.86 -2.26 5.37
C ALA A 231 11.15 -0.93 5.72
N ILE A 232 9.82 -1.00 5.87
CA ILE A 232 8.96 0.14 6.19
C ILE A 232 8.45 -0.07 7.60
N HIS A 233 9.11 0.56 8.55
CA HIS A 233 8.74 0.52 9.97
C HIS A 233 7.65 1.55 10.23
N LEU A 234 6.54 1.10 10.80
CA LEU A 234 5.39 1.88 11.18
C LEU A 234 5.22 1.74 12.69
N HIS A 235 5.38 2.84 13.42
CA HIS A 235 5.02 2.92 14.82
C HIS A 235 3.68 3.65 14.94
N ILE A 236 2.61 2.92 15.22
CA ILE A 236 1.24 3.42 15.28
C ILE A 236 0.88 3.63 16.75
N ALA A 237 0.71 4.88 17.17
CA ALA A 237 0.50 5.23 18.57
C ALA A 237 -0.70 6.17 18.79
N ARG A 238 -1.47 5.90 19.85
CA ARG A 238 -2.52 6.80 20.32
C ARG A 238 -1.91 7.97 21.08
N GLU A 239 -2.25 9.19 20.66
CA GLU A 239 -1.91 10.41 21.36
C GLU A 239 -3.16 11.08 21.98
N ILE A 240 -2.94 12.07 22.85
CA ILE A 240 -4.00 12.77 23.60
C ILE A 240 -5.09 13.31 22.66
N HIS A 241 -4.70 13.82 21.49
CA HIS A 241 -5.61 14.49 20.55
C HIS A 241 -5.84 13.74 19.25
N GLY A 242 -5.24 12.56 19.07
CA GLY A 242 -5.20 11.94 17.74
C GLY A 242 -4.50 10.61 17.72
N LEU A 243 -4.15 10.17 16.52
CA LEU A 243 -3.28 9.03 16.28
C LEU A 243 -2.04 9.55 15.55
N ALA A 244 -0.86 9.11 15.98
CA ALA A 244 0.39 9.38 15.29
C ALA A 244 0.89 8.09 14.64
N VAL A 245 1.43 8.21 13.44
CA VAL A 245 2.14 7.13 12.75
C VAL A 245 3.51 7.65 12.38
N ASP A 246 4.53 7.19 13.11
CA ASP A 246 5.92 7.45 12.76
C ASP A 246 6.37 6.36 11.78
N VAL A 247 6.90 6.77 10.63
CA VAL A 247 7.33 5.89 9.55
C VAL A 247 8.82 6.06 9.33
N HIS A 248 9.53 4.94 9.32
CA HIS A 248 10.95 4.88 8.96
C HIS A 248 11.13 3.87 7.84
N VAL A 249 11.64 4.34 6.71
CA VAL A 249 11.95 3.51 5.55
C VAL A 249 13.47 3.34 5.50
N ALA A 250 13.92 2.09 5.48
CA ALA A 250 15.32 1.72 5.32
C ALA A 250 15.51 0.81 4.11
N ALA A 251 16.63 0.96 3.41
CA ALA A 251 17.02 0.12 2.29
C ALA A 251 18.26 -0.70 2.65
N ALA A 252 18.24 -1.98 2.31
CA ALA A 252 19.37 -2.88 2.44
C ALA A 252 19.44 -3.79 1.21
N LEU A 253 20.62 -4.34 0.93
CA LEU A 253 20.72 -5.41 -0.06
C LEU A 253 20.22 -6.73 0.54
N GLU A 254 19.87 -7.69 -0.30
CA GLU A 254 19.71 -9.06 0.18
C GLU A 254 21.07 -9.62 0.60
N VAL A 255 21.08 -10.38 1.71
CA VAL A 255 22.26 -11.12 2.19
C VAL A 255 22.80 -12.07 1.12
N ALA A 256 21.91 -12.64 0.29
CA ALA A 256 22.27 -13.46 -0.86
C ALA A 256 21.36 -13.16 -2.07
N PRO A 257 21.87 -13.20 -3.32
CA PRO A 257 21.03 -12.98 -4.49
C PRO A 257 19.96 -14.07 -4.62
N VAL A 258 18.70 -13.66 -4.73
CA VAL A 258 17.58 -14.59 -4.94
C VAL A 258 17.03 -14.48 -6.36
N GLN A 259 16.78 -15.63 -6.98
CA GLN A 259 16.14 -15.71 -8.30
C GLN A 259 14.62 -15.80 -8.22
N ASP A 260 14.08 -16.34 -7.12
CA ASP A 260 12.64 -16.53 -6.95
C ASP A 260 12.20 -16.48 -5.47
N TYR A 261 11.51 -15.40 -5.11
CA TYR A 261 10.91 -15.22 -3.77
C TYR A 261 9.64 -16.06 -3.55
N TRP A 262 8.98 -16.51 -4.62
CA TRP A 262 7.69 -17.20 -4.55
C TRP A 262 7.82 -18.60 -3.96
N CYS A 263 8.98 -19.24 -4.14
CA CYS A 263 9.27 -20.56 -3.60
C CYS A 263 9.77 -20.55 -2.15
N MET A 264 9.95 -19.37 -1.55
CA MET A 264 10.45 -19.22 -0.18
C MET A 264 9.29 -19.08 0.82
N THR A 265 9.52 -19.54 2.04
CA THR A 265 8.68 -19.17 3.19
C THR A 265 8.90 -17.71 3.57
N VAL A 266 7.94 -17.11 4.26
CA VAL A 266 8.07 -15.72 4.73
C VAL A 266 9.22 -15.55 5.73
N GLN A 267 9.48 -16.57 6.55
CA GLN A 267 10.59 -16.59 7.49
C GLN A 267 11.93 -16.54 6.75
N GLU A 268 12.08 -17.34 5.68
CA GLU A 268 13.28 -17.32 4.85
C GLU A 268 13.44 -15.98 4.12
N ARG A 269 12.35 -15.41 3.58
CA ARG A 269 12.42 -14.10 2.91
C ARG A 269 12.84 -12.99 3.86
N VAL A 270 12.17 -12.85 5.01
CA VAL A 270 12.52 -11.83 6.01
C VAL A 270 13.97 -11.97 6.47
N ALA A 271 14.49 -13.19 6.59
CA ALA A 271 15.89 -13.44 6.95
C ALA A 271 16.92 -13.01 5.89
N LEU A 272 16.50 -12.73 4.64
CA LEU A 272 17.38 -12.19 3.60
C LEU A 272 17.63 -10.70 3.74
N TYR A 273 16.81 -9.97 4.49
CA TYR A 273 17.00 -8.54 4.68
C TYR A 273 18.27 -8.29 5.51
N ASP A 274 19.27 -7.64 4.92
CA ASP A 274 20.55 -7.36 5.58
C ASP A 274 20.44 -6.17 6.54
N GLN A 275 19.68 -6.38 7.63
CA GLN A 275 19.39 -5.37 8.64
C GLN A 275 20.65 -4.67 9.20
N PRO A 276 21.79 -5.36 9.46
CA PRO A 276 23.00 -4.70 9.94
C PRO A 276 23.59 -3.64 8.99
N ASN A 277 23.29 -3.73 7.69
CA ASN A 277 23.77 -2.82 6.66
C ASN A 277 22.66 -1.95 6.06
N GLU A 278 21.54 -1.81 6.77
CA GLU A 278 20.45 -0.96 6.31
C GLU A 278 20.86 0.53 6.29
N THR A 279 20.36 1.25 5.30
CA THR A 279 20.56 2.68 5.12
C THR A 279 19.23 3.39 5.22
N PRO A 280 19.11 4.47 6.02
CA PRO A 280 17.87 5.19 6.16
C PRO A 280 17.55 5.97 4.88
N VAL A 281 16.32 5.85 4.40
CA VAL A 281 15.86 6.42 3.12
C VAL A 281 14.94 7.59 3.36
N VAL A 282 13.88 7.37 4.13
CA VAL A 282 12.86 8.38 4.46
C VAL A 282 12.45 8.19 5.91
N THR A 283 12.24 9.31 6.60
CA THR A 283 11.46 9.32 7.84
C THR A 283 10.30 10.28 7.68
N CYS A 284 9.12 9.87 8.12
CA CYS A 284 7.98 10.77 8.16
C CYS A 284 7.11 10.50 9.37
N ARG A 285 6.35 11.52 9.76
CA ARG A 285 5.35 11.44 10.81
C ARG A 285 4.03 11.89 10.24
N LEU A 286 3.02 11.05 10.39
CA LEU A 286 1.64 11.34 10.01
C LEU A 286 0.80 11.52 11.26
N ASP A 287 0.08 12.63 11.33
CA ASP A 287 -0.88 12.88 12.42
C ASP A 287 -2.30 12.75 11.88
N TYR A 288 -3.18 12.24 12.75
CA TYR A 288 -4.56 11.92 12.42
C TYR A 288 -5.52 12.43 13.48
N ASP A 289 -6.63 13.01 13.03
CA ASP A 289 -7.75 13.37 13.90
C ASP A 289 -8.77 12.23 13.95
N SER A 290 -9.35 12.01 15.14
CA SER A 290 -10.46 11.07 15.31
C SER A 290 -11.71 11.60 14.60
N GLN A 291 -12.33 10.75 13.79
CA GLN A 291 -13.66 10.97 13.26
C GLN A 291 -14.67 10.58 14.35
N LYS A 292 -15.69 11.41 14.57
CA LYS A 292 -16.86 11.04 15.38
C LYS A 292 -17.91 10.36 14.52
#